data_AF-A0A371Y4Z7-F1
#
_entry.id   AF-A0A371Y4Z7-F1
#
_cell.length_a   1.000
_cell.length_b   1.000
_cell.length_c   1.000
_cell.angle_alpha   90.00
_cell.angle_beta   90.00
_cell.angle_gamma   90.00
#
_symmetry.space_group_name_H-M   'P 1'
#
loop_
_entity.id
_entity.type
_entity.pdbx_description
1 polymer ?
#
loop_
_entity_poly.entity_id
_entity_poly.type
_entity_poly.pdbx_seq_one_letter_code
_entity_poly.pdbx_strand_id
1 'polypeptide(L)'
;MEDFVTWANGEAGARELAHEVIPPDPHGKIDTERFRRSLAWHLARQPGGLVALAIQYGYLRTSVSVGYAARSRDGIHDLLDVETARATIDTVADLNADLEDGICISGPAARRAIKAAATAPQYTGNIVTARQARQIVANPHLAVYDNPNTLLMCAYKRDKALCHRGIRDTPSLDRCLPTCANIARTDRHAADLRRRAAVLDRRAAHVPGPLGERLHSNADRLRDLADANHHTRVPVQDGTV
;
A
#
# COMPACT_ATOMS: atom_id res chain seq x y z
N MET A 1 1.00 -14.42 -26.90
CA MET A 1 0.80 -13.08 -26.31
C MET A 1 0.22 -12.10 -27.31
N GLU A 2 0.73 -12.04 -28.55
CA GLU A 2 0.11 -11.21 -29.59
C GLU A 2 -1.36 -11.58 -29.83
N ASP A 3 -1.69 -12.87 -29.87
CA ASP A 3 -3.09 -13.32 -29.97
C ASP A 3 -3.94 -12.86 -28.79
N PHE A 4 -3.35 -12.77 -27.59
CA PHE A 4 -4.03 -12.26 -26.40
C PHE A 4 -4.28 -10.75 -26.49
N VAL A 5 -3.29 -9.98 -26.95
CA VAL A 5 -3.46 -8.52 -27.16
C VAL A 5 -4.51 -8.26 -28.24
N THR A 6 -4.46 -9.01 -29.34
CA THR A 6 -5.46 -8.94 -30.41
C THR A 6 -6.85 -9.29 -29.90
N TRP A 7 -6.97 -10.38 -29.14
CA TRP A 7 -8.24 -10.78 -28.52
C TRP A 7 -8.75 -9.72 -27.54
N ALA A 8 -7.90 -9.22 -26.64
CA ALA A 8 -8.28 -8.21 -25.65
C ALA A 8 -8.74 -6.90 -26.31
N ASN A 9 -8.05 -6.45 -27.36
CA ASN A 9 -8.46 -5.28 -28.14
C ASN A 9 -9.77 -5.51 -28.90
N GLY A 10 -9.99 -6.72 -29.41
CA GLY A 10 -11.26 -7.13 -30.02
C GLY A 10 -12.41 -7.09 -29.01
N GLU A 11 -12.19 -7.60 -27.80
CA GLU A 11 -13.16 -7.58 -26.70
C GLU A 11 -13.46 -6.16 -26.20
N ALA A 12 -12.44 -5.30 -26.11
CA ALA A 12 -12.61 -3.88 -25.74
C ALA A 12 -13.44 -3.14 -26.81
N GLY A 13 -13.19 -3.42 -28.09
CA GLY A 13 -13.99 -2.90 -29.20
C GLY A 13 -15.44 -3.39 -29.17
N ALA A 14 -15.66 -4.70 -28.94
CA ALA A 14 -17.00 -5.29 -28.85
C ALA A 14 -17.83 -4.77 -27.67
N ARG A 15 -17.18 -4.28 -26.61
CA ARG A 15 -17.83 -3.68 -25.42
C ARG A 15 -17.84 -2.15 -25.43
N GLU A 16 -17.39 -1.52 -26.52
CA GLU A 16 -17.31 -0.06 -26.66
C GLU A 16 -16.40 0.61 -25.59
N LEU A 17 -15.44 -0.14 -25.03
CA LEU A 17 -14.48 0.33 -24.03
C LEU A 17 -13.22 0.87 -24.72
N ALA A 18 -13.37 1.95 -25.49
CA ALA A 18 -12.27 2.51 -26.29
C ALA A 18 -11.03 2.92 -25.46
N HIS A 19 -11.22 3.24 -24.19
CA HIS A 19 -10.15 3.61 -23.25
C HIS A 19 -9.36 2.41 -22.72
N GLU A 20 -9.84 1.18 -22.92
CA GLU A 20 -9.17 -0.05 -22.48
C GLU A 20 -8.37 -0.74 -23.60
N VAL A 21 -8.40 -0.19 -24.83
CA VAL A 21 -7.63 -0.70 -25.96
C VAL A 21 -6.13 -0.58 -25.66
N ILE A 22 -5.40 -1.70 -25.74
CA ILE A 22 -3.96 -1.76 -25.56
C ILE A 22 -3.30 -1.15 -26.81
N PRO A 23 -2.62 0.01 -26.69
CA PRO A 23 -1.99 0.66 -27.83
C PRO A 23 -0.74 -0.10 -28.29
N PRO A 24 -0.25 0.14 -29.52
CA PRO A 24 1.04 -0.36 -29.97
C PRO A 24 2.16 0.03 -29.00
N ASP A 25 2.96 -0.94 -28.58
CA ASP A 25 4.03 -0.73 -27.62
C ASP A 25 5.29 -0.14 -28.31
N PRO A 26 5.82 1.00 -27.85
CA PRO A 26 7.00 1.65 -28.44
C PRO A 26 8.27 0.79 -28.46
N HIS A 27 8.36 -0.22 -27.59
CA HIS A 27 9.48 -1.14 -27.50
C HIS A 27 9.25 -2.43 -28.30
N GLY A 28 8.27 -2.42 -29.19
CA GLY A 28 7.89 -3.57 -30.01
C GLY A 28 7.01 -4.54 -29.25
N LYS A 29 6.87 -5.74 -29.83
CA LYS A 29 5.88 -6.75 -29.43
C LYS A 29 5.95 -7.07 -27.93
N ILE A 30 4.77 -7.26 -27.32
CA ILE A 30 4.67 -7.70 -25.93
C ILE A 30 4.85 -9.22 -25.90
N ASP A 31 6.06 -9.66 -25.58
CA ASP A 31 6.33 -11.08 -25.34
C ASP A 31 5.83 -11.55 -23.96
N THR A 32 5.87 -12.86 -23.73
CA THR A 32 5.42 -13.49 -22.48
C THR A 32 6.23 -13.02 -21.27
N GLU A 33 7.51 -12.67 -21.44
CA GLU A 33 8.35 -12.21 -20.33
C GLU A 33 7.98 -10.80 -19.88
N ARG A 34 7.78 -9.87 -20.82
CA ARG A 34 7.32 -8.50 -20.58
C ARG A 34 5.92 -8.48 -20.00
N PHE A 35 5.02 -9.32 -20.51
CA PHE A 35 3.68 -9.50 -19.93
C PHE A 35 3.74 -10.02 -18.49
N ARG A 36 4.51 -11.09 -18.25
CA ARG A 36 4.65 -11.68 -16.92
C ARG A 36 5.22 -10.70 -15.90
N ARG A 37 6.18 -9.87 -16.30
CA ARG A 37 6.78 -8.85 -15.43
C ARG A 37 5.79 -7.73 -15.09
N SER A 38 4.98 -7.29 -16.06
CA SER A 38 3.95 -6.27 -15.85
C SER A 38 2.83 -6.78 -14.93
N LEU A 39 2.35 -8.01 -15.17
CA LEU A 39 1.37 -8.67 -14.30
C LEU A 39 1.94 -8.93 -12.91
N ALA A 40 3.18 -9.38 -12.82
CA ALA A 40 3.86 -9.59 -11.54
C ALA A 40 3.90 -8.30 -10.72
N TRP A 41 4.23 -7.19 -11.38
CA TRP A 41 4.24 -5.88 -10.74
C TRP A 41 2.84 -5.47 -10.21
N HIS A 42 1.80 -5.65 -11.01
CA HIS A 42 0.43 -5.28 -10.63
C HIS A 42 -0.06 -6.14 -9.44
N LEU A 43 0.19 -7.45 -9.49
CA LEU A 43 -0.16 -8.37 -8.41
C LEU A 43 0.60 -8.07 -7.13
N ALA A 44 1.90 -7.78 -7.17
CA ALA A 44 2.72 -7.50 -5.98
C ALA A 44 2.19 -6.34 -5.12
N ARG A 45 1.47 -5.39 -5.73
CA ARG A 45 0.96 -4.18 -5.07
C ARG A 45 -0.43 -4.36 -4.46
N GLN A 46 -1.10 -5.47 -4.73
CA GLN A 46 -2.37 -5.81 -4.08
C GLN A 46 -2.13 -6.35 -2.66
N PRO A 47 -3.10 -6.22 -1.73
CA PRO A 47 -3.03 -6.90 -0.44
C PRO A 47 -2.81 -8.42 -0.62
N GLY A 48 -1.77 -8.98 0.00
CA GLY A 48 -1.39 -10.40 -0.19
C GLY A 48 -0.70 -10.71 -1.53
N GLY A 49 -0.42 -9.69 -2.34
CA GLY A 49 0.13 -9.77 -3.69
C GLY A 49 1.40 -10.59 -3.86
N LEU A 50 2.32 -10.52 -2.88
CA LEU A 50 3.54 -11.33 -2.90
C LEU A 50 3.27 -12.84 -2.73
N VAL A 51 2.25 -13.20 -1.96
CA VAL A 51 1.80 -14.59 -1.79
C VAL A 51 1.06 -15.04 -3.05
N ALA A 52 0.17 -14.19 -3.59
CA ALA A 52 -0.50 -14.44 -4.86
C ALA A 52 0.51 -14.68 -5.98
N LEU A 53 1.58 -13.89 -6.04
CA LEU A 53 2.68 -14.08 -6.99
C LEU A 53 3.43 -15.39 -6.80
N ALA A 54 3.73 -15.75 -5.54
CA ALA A 54 4.41 -17.00 -5.22
C ALA A 54 3.56 -18.22 -5.64
N ILE A 55 2.24 -18.13 -5.51
CA ILE A 55 1.29 -19.15 -5.96
C ILE A 55 1.18 -19.16 -7.49
N GLN A 56 0.88 -18.00 -8.10
CA GLN A 56 0.63 -17.84 -9.55
C GLN A 56 1.82 -18.26 -10.41
N TYR A 57 3.05 -18.00 -9.94
CA TYR A 57 4.27 -18.31 -10.70
C TYR A 57 5.11 -19.43 -10.08
N GLY A 58 4.60 -20.14 -9.07
CA GLY A 58 5.25 -21.33 -8.50
C GLY A 58 6.57 -21.05 -7.75
N TYR A 59 6.82 -19.80 -7.33
CA TYR A 59 8.06 -19.41 -6.67
C TYR A 59 7.90 -19.39 -5.15
N LEU A 60 8.18 -20.53 -4.49
CA LEU A 60 8.20 -20.64 -3.02
C LEU A 60 9.35 -19.86 -2.34
N ARG A 61 10.29 -19.28 -3.11
CA ARG A 61 11.30 -18.34 -2.59
C ARG A 61 10.91 -16.90 -2.93
N THR A 62 10.40 -16.20 -1.92
CA THR A 62 9.97 -14.79 -1.93
C THR A 62 11.00 -13.80 -2.49
N SER A 63 12.29 -14.18 -2.57
CA SER A 63 13.35 -13.35 -3.16
C SER A 63 13.18 -13.06 -4.66
N VAL A 64 12.53 -13.95 -5.42
CA VAL A 64 12.33 -13.77 -6.88
C VAL A 64 11.16 -12.82 -7.16
N SER A 65 10.07 -12.90 -6.39
CA SER A 65 8.94 -11.97 -6.47
C SER A 65 9.37 -10.52 -6.18
N VAL A 66 10.35 -10.34 -5.28
CA VAL A 66 10.98 -9.04 -4.99
C VAL A 66 11.81 -8.53 -6.18
N GLY A 67 12.34 -9.41 -7.02
CA GLY A 67 13.09 -9.08 -8.23
C GLY A 67 12.22 -8.47 -9.34
N TYR A 68 10.97 -8.91 -9.48
CA TYR A 68 10.00 -8.29 -10.38
C TYR A 68 9.47 -6.94 -9.86
N ALA A 69 9.48 -6.75 -8.54
CA ALA A 69 9.22 -5.45 -7.91
C ALA A 69 10.44 -4.52 -7.93
N ALA A 70 11.61 -5.00 -8.36
CA ALA A 70 12.83 -4.20 -8.43
C ALA A 70 12.89 -3.40 -9.74
N ARG A 71 13.34 -2.15 -9.62
CA ARG A 71 13.51 -1.18 -10.72
C ARG A 71 14.59 -1.67 -11.71
N SER A 72 14.24 -2.43 -12.75
CA SER A 72 15.18 -2.84 -13.82
C SER A 72 15.06 -1.96 -15.08
N ARG A 73 16.22 -1.61 -15.66
CA ARG A 73 16.46 -0.70 -16.80
C ARG A 73 15.67 -1.14 -18.04
N ASP A 74 14.66 -0.36 -18.45
CA ASP A 74 14.18 -0.13 -19.83
C ASP A 74 12.69 0.25 -19.83
N GLY A 75 12.38 1.52 -20.15
CA GLY A 75 11.05 2.08 -20.49
C GLY A 75 9.96 2.09 -19.40
N ILE A 76 9.89 1.04 -18.59
CA ILE A 76 8.90 0.80 -17.55
C ILE A 76 9.08 1.76 -16.37
N HIS A 77 10.26 2.34 -16.15
CA HIS A 77 10.50 3.27 -15.02
C HIS A 77 9.56 4.45 -14.98
N ASP A 78 9.28 5.06 -16.13
CA ASP A 78 8.43 6.25 -16.18
C ASP A 78 6.98 5.90 -15.83
N LEU A 79 6.51 4.74 -16.29
CA LEU A 79 5.22 4.19 -15.91
C LEU A 79 5.19 3.81 -14.43
N LEU A 80 6.27 3.21 -13.91
CA LEU A 80 6.41 2.85 -12.49
C LEU A 80 6.38 4.08 -11.59
N ASP A 81 7.03 5.17 -12.00
CA ASP A 81 7.05 6.42 -11.26
C ASP A 81 5.65 7.05 -11.28
N VAL A 82 4.96 7.08 -12.44
CA VAL A 82 3.58 7.57 -12.56
C VAL A 82 2.62 6.79 -11.66
N GLU A 83 2.67 5.46 -11.71
CA GLU A 83 1.79 4.63 -10.90
C GLU A 83 2.13 4.69 -9.40
N THR A 84 3.42 4.76 -9.06
CA THR A 84 3.83 4.95 -7.65
C THR A 84 3.40 6.31 -7.13
N ALA A 85 3.49 7.36 -7.96
CA ALA A 85 3.00 8.69 -7.63
C ALA A 85 1.49 8.68 -7.42
N ARG A 86 0.71 8.07 -8.33
CA ARG A 86 -0.74 7.91 -8.19
C ARG A 86 -1.12 7.23 -6.89
N ALA A 87 -0.57 6.04 -6.61
CA ALA A 87 -0.85 5.32 -5.37
C ALA A 87 -0.48 6.12 -4.11
N THR A 88 0.61 6.90 -4.17
CA THR A 88 1.02 7.79 -3.08
C THR A 88 -0.01 8.90 -2.87
N ILE A 89 -0.47 9.54 -3.96
CA ILE A 89 -1.48 10.59 -3.90
C ILE A 89 -2.83 10.05 -3.46
N ASP A 90 -3.27 8.89 -3.97
CA ASP A 90 -4.52 8.25 -3.56
C ASP A 90 -4.50 7.98 -2.04
N THR A 91 -3.41 7.42 -1.52
CA THR A 91 -3.26 7.16 -0.07
C THR A 91 -3.37 8.45 0.76
N VAL A 92 -2.77 9.54 0.27
CA VAL A 92 -2.73 10.82 0.98
C VAL A 92 -4.06 11.58 0.82
N ALA A 93 -4.76 11.42 -0.31
CA ALA A 93 -6.08 11.97 -0.59
C ALA A 93 -7.18 11.25 0.20
N ASP A 94 -7.15 9.92 0.25
CA ASP A 94 -8.05 9.12 1.10
C ASP A 94 -7.90 9.53 2.57
N LEU A 95 -6.66 9.71 3.03
CA LEU A 95 -6.42 10.23 4.37
C LEU A 95 -6.96 11.65 4.53
N ASN A 96 -6.79 12.55 3.57
CA ASN A 96 -7.33 13.90 3.66
C ASN A 96 -8.86 13.91 3.76
N ALA A 97 -9.55 13.12 2.94
CA ALA A 97 -11.00 12.97 3.00
C ALA A 97 -11.44 12.42 4.36
N ASP A 98 -10.76 11.39 4.88
CA ASP A 98 -11.05 10.85 6.21
C ASP A 98 -10.92 11.92 7.29
N LEU A 99 -9.85 12.71 7.25
CA LEU A 99 -9.62 13.78 8.22
C LEU A 99 -10.67 14.91 8.11
N GLU A 100 -11.14 15.23 6.90
CA GLU A 100 -12.23 16.19 6.66
C GLU A 100 -13.58 15.68 7.19
N ASP A 101 -13.83 14.38 7.09
CA ASP A 101 -14.99 13.70 7.68
C ASP A 101 -14.91 13.59 9.22
N GLY A 102 -13.86 14.14 9.84
CA GLY A 102 -13.66 14.15 11.28
C GLY A 102 -13.04 12.87 11.85
N ILE A 103 -12.51 11.98 11.00
CA ILE A 103 -11.73 10.83 11.47
C ILE A 103 -10.48 11.34 12.18
N CYS A 104 -10.26 10.86 13.40
CA CYS A 104 -9.07 11.23 14.16
C CYS A 104 -7.91 10.28 13.86
N ILE A 105 -6.70 10.75 14.13
CA ILE A 105 -5.45 10.02 13.87
C ILE A 105 -4.54 10.04 15.09
N SER A 106 -3.87 8.93 15.37
CA SER A 106 -2.95 8.74 16.50
C SER A 106 -1.58 8.22 16.05
N GLY A 107 -0.64 8.18 16.99
CA GLY A 107 0.68 7.58 16.81
C GLY A 107 1.80 8.58 16.56
N PRO A 108 3.07 8.13 16.67
CA PRO A 108 4.26 8.99 16.59
C PRO A 108 4.43 9.70 15.25
N ALA A 109 3.80 9.20 14.18
CA ALA A 109 3.84 9.79 12.86
C ALA A 109 2.57 10.56 12.48
N ALA A 110 1.57 10.67 13.37
CA ALA A 110 0.27 11.30 13.12
C ALA A 110 0.41 12.70 12.49
N ARG A 111 1.18 13.60 13.12
CA ARG A 111 1.40 14.96 12.60
C ARG A 111 2.02 14.98 11.20
N ARG A 112 2.90 14.01 10.88
CA ARG A 112 3.48 13.91 9.53
C ARG A 112 2.46 13.44 8.52
N ALA A 113 1.65 12.45 8.88
CA ALA A 113 0.56 11.97 8.05
C ALA A 113 -0.48 13.07 7.78
N ILE A 114 -0.87 13.85 8.81
CA ILE A 114 -1.76 15.02 8.66
C ILE A 114 -1.14 16.04 7.71
N LYS A 115 0.14 16.39 7.89
CA LYS A 115 0.82 17.36 7.02
C LYS A 115 0.88 16.86 5.58
N ALA A 116 1.09 15.57 5.35
CA ALA A 116 1.04 14.98 4.02
C ALA A 116 -0.38 15.10 3.44
N ALA A 117 -1.41 14.69 4.20
CA ALA A 117 -2.81 14.74 3.80
C ALA A 117 -3.27 16.14 3.42
N ALA A 118 -2.89 17.16 4.19
CA ALA A 118 -3.20 18.56 3.89
C ALA A 118 -2.65 19.05 2.54
N THR A 119 -1.68 18.33 1.95
CA THR A 119 -1.13 18.62 0.64
C THR A 119 -1.80 17.84 -0.50
N ALA A 120 -2.75 16.93 -0.22
CA ALA A 120 -3.46 16.16 -1.24
C ALA A 120 -4.18 17.02 -2.30
N PRO A 121 -4.90 18.11 -1.95
CA PRO A 121 -5.70 18.87 -2.91
C PRO A 121 -4.91 19.45 -4.09
N GLN A 122 -3.59 19.66 -3.94
CA GLN A 122 -2.76 20.18 -5.03
C GLN A 122 -2.44 19.14 -6.11
N TYR A 123 -2.66 17.84 -5.83
CA TYR A 123 -2.34 16.74 -6.73
C TYR A 123 -3.58 16.05 -7.32
N THR A 124 -4.75 16.22 -6.70
CA THR A 124 -6.01 15.66 -7.18
C THR A 124 -6.30 16.14 -8.61
N GLY A 125 -6.41 15.20 -9.55
CA GLY A 125 -6.68 15.48 -10.97
C GLY A 125 -5.49 15.96 -11.81
N ASN A 126 -4.27 16.06 -11.26
CA ASN A 126 -3.16 16.81 -11.88
C ASN A 126 -1.87 16.01 -12.19
N ILE A 127 -1.81 14.69 -11.99
CA ILE A 127 -0.64 13.90 -12.37
C ILE A 127 -0.73 13.53 -13.86
N VAL A 128 -0.15 14.37 -14.72
CA VAL A 128 -0.24 14.23 -16.18
C VAL A 128 1.08 13.77 -16.81
N THR A 129 2.22 13.92 -16.11
CA THR A 129 3.55 13.68 -16.69
C THR A 129 4.48 12.83 -15.81
N ALA A 130 5.39 12.07 -16.44
CA ALA A 130 6.43 11.31 -15.73
C ALA A 130 7.36 12.19 -14.88
N ARG A 131 7.58 13.46 -15.27
CA ARG A 131 8.37 14.41 -14.49
C ARG A 131 7.69 14.75 -13.16
N GLN A 132 6.39 15.05 -13.18
CA GLN A 132 5.61 15.31 -11.96
C GLN A 132 5.59 14.07 -11.07
N ALA A 133 5.42 12.89 -11.67
CA ALA A 133 5.45 11.64 -10.94
C ALA A 133 6.76 11.41 -10.20
N ARG A 134 7.91 11.62 -10.84
CA ARG A 134 9.23 11.55 -10.18
C ARG A 134 9.35 12.55 -9.02
N GLN A 135 8.81 13.76 -9.17
CA GLN A 135 8.82 14.76 -8.09
C GLN A 135 7.98 14.30 -6.89
N ILE A 136 6.82 13.69 -7.12
CA ILE A 136 5.97 13.12 -6.06
C ILE A 136 6.70 11.97 -5.37
N VAL A 137 7.23 11.01 -6.13
CA VAL A 137 7.94 9.84 -5.59
C VAL A 137 9.19 10.25 -4.80
N ALA A 138 9.88 11.30 -5.23
CA ALA A 138 11.06 11.81 -4.54
C ALA A 138 10.73 12.67 -3.31
N ASN A 139 9.46 13.06 -3.11
CA ASN A 139 9.09 13.94 -2.00
C ASN A 139 8.91 13.13 -0.69
N PRO A 140 9.84 13.24 0.28
CA PRO A 140 9.74 12.48 1.53
C PRO A 140 8.55 12.89 2.41
N HIS A 141 7.96 14.07 2.16
CA HIS A 141 6.75 14.50 2.88
C HIS A 141 5.49 13.77 2.42
N LEU A 142 5.49 13.21 1.21
CA LEU A 142 4.37 12.45 0.66
C LEU A 142 4.53 10.95 0.85
N ALA A 143 5.65 10.48 1.40
CA ALA A 143 5.95 9.06 1.60
C ALA A 143 5.07 8.45 2.71
N VAL A 144 3.77 8.32 2.43
CA VAL A 144 2.78 7.71 3.30
C VAL A 144 2.31 6.41 2.63
N TYR A 145 2.40 5.31 3.35
CA TYR A 145 2.02 4.00 2.87
C TYR A 145 0.96 3.42 3.78
N ASP A 146 -0.18 3.02 3.25
CA ASP A 146 -1.11 2.20 4.00
C ASP A 146 -0.60 0.76 4.14
N ASN A 147 -0.81 0.14 5.30
CA ASN A 147 -0.44 -1.25 5.57
C ASN A 147 -1.62 -2.02 6.15
N PRO A 148 -2.50 -2.58 5.29
CA PRO A 148 -3.69 -3.31 5.72
C PRO A 148 -3.35 -4.59 6.50
N ASN A 149 -2.15 -5.16 6.32
CA ASN A 149 -1.75 -6.36 7.05
C ASN A 149 -1.52 -6.10 8.55
N THR A 150 -1.05 -4.90 8.90
CA THR A 150 -0.79 -4.49 10.29
C THR A 150 -1.74 -3.41 10.80
N LEU A 151 -2.69 -3.00 9.97
CA LEU A 151 -3.76 -2.03 10.27
C LEU A 151 -3.17 -0.72 10.83
N LEU A 152 -2.33 -0.10 10.01
CA LEU A 152 -1.69 1.18 10.28
C LEU A 152 -1.20 1.82 8.98
N MET A 153 -0.95 3.12 9.03
CA MET A 153 -0.22 3.85 8.01
C MET A 153 1.24 4.05 8.43
N CYS A 154 2.15 4.03 7.46
CA CYS A 154 3.56 4.35 7.61
C CYS A 154 3.84 5.71 6.97
N ALA A 155 3.87 6.78 7.78
CA ALA A 155 4.39 8.08 7.35
C ALA A 155 5.92 8.06 7.46
N TYR A 156 6.51 7.58 6.37
CA TYR A 156 7.84 7.01 6.29
C TYR A 156 8.95 8.06 6.41
N LYS A 157 9.81 7.84 7.40
CA LYS A 157 11.14 8.43 7.48
C LYS A 157 12.17 7.32 7.64
N ARG A 158 13.18 7.31 6.76
CA ARG A 158 14.19 6.24 6.68
C ARG A 158 14.96 6.07 8.00
N ASP A 159 15.39 7.18 8.61
CA ASP A 159 16.13 7.21 9.88
C ASP A 159 15.29 6.72 11.09
N LYS A 160 13.96 6.70 10.95
CA LYS A 160 13.01 6.23 11.97
C LYS A 160 12.46 4.83 11.69
N ALA A 161 12.83 4.21 10.57
CA ALA A 161 12.25 2.96 10.11
C ALA A 161 12.94 1.73 10.73
N LEU A 162 12.26 1.07 11.67
CA LEU A 162 12.77 -0.18 12.29
C LEU A 162 12.71 -1.40 11.36
N CYS A 163 11.99 -1.31 10.23
CA CYS A 163 11.84 -2.40 9.27
C CYS A 163 13.07 -2.60 8.36
N HIS A 164 14.00 -1.64 8.33
CA HIS A 164 15.14 -1.65 7.41
C HIS A 164 16.28 -2.55 7.87
N ARG A 165 16.90 -3.23 6.91
CA ARG A 165 18.18 -3.97 7.06
C ARG A 165 19.11 -3.78 5.85
N GLY A 166 18.92 -2.75 5.03
CA GLY A 166 19.66 -2.59 3.77
C GLY A 166 19.54 -1.21 3.10
N ILE A 167 19.93 -1.16 1.82
CA ILE A 167 20.12 0.06 1.01
C ILE A 167 18.87 0.59 0.29
N ARG A 168 17.69 -0.02 0.48
CA ARG A 168 16.47 0.45 -0.18
C ARG A 168 15.98 1.76 0.45
N ASP A 169 15.34 2.60 -0.36
CA ASP A 169 14.70 3.85 0.07
C ASP A 169 13.17 3.74 0.19
N THR A 170 12.65 2.54 0.48
CA THR A 170 11.22 2.26 0.65
C THR A 170 10.98 1.31 1.83
N PRO A 171 9.89 1.47 2.60
CA PRO A 171 9.62 0.63 3.77
C PRO A 171 9.40 -0.84 3.40
N SER A 172 9.90 -1.75 4.25
CA SER A 172 9.56 -3.18 4.20
C SER A 172 8.32 -3.42 5.06
N LEU A 173 7.13 -3.23 4.48
CA LEU A 173 5.85 -3.28 5.19
C LEU A 173 5.54 -4.67 5.80
N ASP A 174 6.11 -5.73 5.23
CA ASP A 174 6.08 -7.11 5.75
C ASP A 174 6.85 -7.29 7.07
N ARG A 175 7.75 -6.35 7.39
CA ARG A 175 8.60 -6.34 8.59
C ARG A 175 8.26 -5.19 9.53
N CYS A 176 7.03 -4.70 9.48
CA CYS A 176 6.60 -3.62 10.34
C CYS A 176 6.66 -4.04 11.82
N LEU A 177 7.27 -3.21 12.65
CA LEU A 177 7.36 -3.42 14.10
C LEU A 177 6.42 -2.47 14.84
N PRO A 178 5.65 -2.92 15.84
CA PRO A 178 4.62 -2.10 16.51
C PRO A 178 5.15 -0.83 17.18
N THR A 179 6.43 -0.81 17.55
CA THR A 179 7.10 0.31 18.21
C THR A 179 7.77 1.30 17.24
N CYS A 180 7.57 1.12 15.93
CA CYS A 180 8.18 1.97 14.91
C CYS A 180 7.64 3.40 14.96
N ALA A 181 8.53 4.39 14.95
CA ALA A 181 8.19 5.81 15.00
C ALA A 181 7.54 6.36 13.70
N ASN A 182 7.42 5.53 12.67
CA ASN A 182 6.71 5.85 11.42
C ASN A 182 5.21 5.50 11.46
N ILE A 183 4.72 4.90 12.54
CA ILE A 183 3.34 4.46 12.64
C ILE A 183 2.40 5.64 12.89
N ALA A 184 1.31 5.68 12.12
CA ALA A 184 0.10 6.41 12.41
C ALA A 184 -1.12 5.47 12.27
N ARG A 185 -2.18 5.69 13.05
CA ARG A 185 -3.44 4.95 12.96
C ARG A 185 -4.61 5.90 12.95
N THR A 186 -5.58 5.63 12.11
CA THR A 186 -6.85 6.36 12.06
C THR A 186 -7.92 5.62 12.87
N ASP A 187 -9.06 6.25 13.14
CA ASP A 187 -10.18 5.55 13.77
C ASP A 187 -10.68 4.35 12.95
N ARG A 188 -10.56 4.40 11.61
CA ARG A 188 -10.84 3.24 10.75
C ARG A 188 -9.91 2.07 11.07
N HIS A 189 -8.61 2.33 11.16
CA HIS A 189 -7.64 1.30 11.59
C HIS A 189 -7.98 0.71 12.97
N ALA A 190 -8.41 1.54 13.91
CA ALA A 190 -8.82 1.08 15.24
C ALA A 190 -10.08 0.20 15.19
N ALA A 191 -11.07 0.56 14.37
CA ALA A 191 -12.24 -0.28 14.13
C ALA A 191 -11.85 -1.62 13.51
N ASP A 192 -10.94 -1.63 12.54
CA ASP A 192 -10.46 -2.82 11.85
C ASP A 192 -9.68 -3.75 12.79
N LEU A 193 -8.87 -3.17 13.69
CA LEU A 193 -8.17 -3.89 14.75
C LEU A 193 -9.17 -4.64 15.64
N ARG A 194 -10.25 -3.99 16.07
CA ARG A 194 -11.32 -4.62 16.86
C ARG A 194 -12.05 -5.72 16.08
N ARG A 195 -12.37 -5.49 14.79
CA ARG A 195 -13.00 -6.52 13.93
C ARG A 195 -12.10 -7.74 13.80
N ARG A 196 -10.80 -7.54 13.59
CA ARG A 196 -9.82 -8.64 13.49
C ARG A 196 -9.66 -9.37 14.83
N ALA A 197 -9.65 -8.68 15.96
CA ALA A 197 -9.63 -9.28 17.28
C ALA A 197 -10.85 -10.21 17.49
N ALA A 198 -12.05 -9.74 17.15
CA ALA A 198 -13.27 -10.55 17.23
C ALA A 198 -13.23 -11.81 16.34
N VAL A 199 -12.61 -11.72 15.16
CA VAL A 199 -12.40 -12.90 14.29
C VAL A 199 -11.43 -13.90 14.95
N LEU A 200 -10.36 -13.43 15.57
CA LEU A 200 -9.38 -14.30 16.25
C LEU A 200 -10.01 -15.03 17.43
N ASP A 201 -10.83 -14.36 18.24
CA ASP A 201 -11.53 -14.99 19.36
C ASP A 201 -12.51 -16.07 18.92
N ARG A 202 -13.30 -15.81 17.87
CA ARG A 202 -14.18 -16.84 17.31
C ARG A 202 -13.38 -18.06 16.85
N ARG A 203 -12.21 -17.86 16.25
CA ARG A 203 -11.32 -18.97 15.84
C ARG A 203 -10.72 -19.69 17.05
N ALA A 204 -10.38 -18.97 18.11
CA ALA A 204 -9.81 -19.54 19.33
C ALA A 204 -10.74 -20.57 19.97
N ALA A 205 -12.06 -20.33 19.92
CA ALA A 205 -13.09 -21.27 20.41
C ALA A 205 -13.15 -22.61 19.65
N HIS A 206 -12.50 -22.72 18.48
CA HIS A 206 -12.56 -23.88 17.60
C HIS A 206 -11.20 -24.57 17.38
N VAL A 207 -10.18 -24.23 18.17
CA VAL A 207 -8.85 -24.83 18.08
C VAL A 207 -8.39 -25.37 19.44
N PRO A 208 -7.43 -26.31 19.48
CA PRO A 208 -6.89 -26.84 20.73
C PRO A 208 -6.31 -25.75 21.65
N GLY A 209 -6.39 -25.97 22.97
CA GLY A 209 -6.06 -25.00 24.03
C GLY A 209 -4.84 -24.11 23.76
N PRO A 210 -3.64 -24.67 23.50
CA PRO A 210 -2.45 -23.86 23.27
C PRO A 210 -2.53 -22.93 22.04
N LEU A 211 -3.24 -23.35 20.99
CA LEU A 211 -3.48 -22.49 19.82
C LEU A 211 -4.56 -21.45 20.11
N GLY A 212 -5.60 -21.82 20.88
CA GLY A 212 -6.66 -20.91 21.32
C GLY A 212 -6.10 -19.77 22.17
N GLU A 213 -5.27 -20.08 23.17
CA GLU A 213 -4.59 -19.11 24.02
C GLU A 213 -3.73 -18.12 23.20
N ARG A 214 -3.00 -18.61 22.20
CA ARG A 214 -2.22 -17.75 21.29
C ARG A 214 -3.09 -16.83 20.46
N LEU A 215 -4.25 -17.30 20.01
CA LEU A 215 -5.21 -16.48 19.26
C LEU A 215 -5.84 -15.41 20.15
N HIS A 216 -6.22 -15.75 21.38
CA HIS A 216 -6.71 -14.79 22.37
C HIS A 216 -5.67 -13.73 22.71
N SER A 217 -4.44 -14.13 23.02
CA SER A 217 -3.34 -13.18 23.28
C SER A 217 -3.09 -12.23 22.10
N ASN A 218 -3.22 -12.73 20.86
CA ASN A 218 -3.13 -11.87 19.69
C ASN A 218 -4.35 -10.93 19.56
N ALA A 219 -5.56 -11.40 19.85
CA ALA A 219 -6.76 -10.57 19.86
C ALA A 219 -6.65 -9.44 20.89
N ASP A 220 -6.16 -9.73 22.10
CA ASP A 220 -5.95 -8.74 23.16
C ASP A 220 -4.95 -7.68 22.73
N ARG A 221 -3.81 -8.08 22.15
CA ARG A 221 -2.85 -7.12 21.59
C ARG A 221 -3.47 -6.21 20.52
N LEU A 222 -4.39 -6.71 19.69
CA LEU A 222 -5.08 -5.87 18.70
C LEU A 222 -6.06 -4.89 19.37
N ARG A 223 -6.74 -5.30 20.45
CA ARG A 223 -7.59 -4.40 21.26
C ARG A 223 -6.77 -3.31 21.91
N ASP A 224 -5.64 -3.66 22.54
CA ASP A 224 -4.74 -2.69 23.18
C ASP A 224 -4.29 -1.60 22.18
N LEU A 225 -3.99 -1.99 20.94
CA LEU A 225 -3.65 -1.03 19.88
C LEU A 225 -4.83 -0.13 19.49
N ALA A 226 -6.05 -0.66 19.45
CA ALA A 226 -7.26 0.11 19.15
C ALA A 226 -7.61 1.08 20.29
N ASP A 227 -7.43 0.65 21.54
CA ASP A 227 -7.69 1.46 22.72
C ASP A 227 -6.63 2.55 22.90
N ALA A 228 -5.36 2.23 22.66
CA ALA A 228 -4.30 3.23 22.57
C ALA A 228 -4.59 4.30 21.51
N ASN A 229 -5.13 3.91 20.34
CA ASN A 229 -5.60 4.88 19.35
C ASN A 229 -6.70 5.77 19.92
N HIS A 230 -7.71 5.19 20.56
CA HIS A 230 -8.81 5.96 21.15
C HIS A 230 -8.33 7.01 22.16
N HIS A 231 -7.36 6.65 23.01
CA HIS A 231 -6.83 7.54 24.04
C HIS A 231 -5.86 8.62 23.54
N THR A 232 -5.18 8.39 22.42
CA THR A 232 -4.08 9.26 21.96
C THR A 232 -4.33 9.92 20.60
N ARG A 233 -5.48 9.66 19.98
CA ARG A 233 -5.86 10.30 18.72
C ARG A 233 -6.07 11.80 18.92
N VAL A 234 -5.73 12.54 17.88
CA VAL A 234 -5.98 13.98 17.80
C VAL A 234 -6.93 14.27 16.64
N PRO A 235 -7.90 15.17 16.80
CA PRO A 235 -8.65 15.72 15.68
C PRO A 235 -7.77 16.69 14.89
N VAL A 236 -8.08 16.91 13.61
CA VAL A 236 -7.34 17.88 12.77
C VAL A 236 -7.63 19.34 13.15
N GLN A 237 -8.73 19.60 13.87
CA GLN A 237 -9.18 20.95 14.20
C GLN A 237 -8.33 21.71 15.24
N ASP A 238 -7.34 21.06 15.88
CA ASP A 238 -6.38 21.78 16.73
C ASP A 238 -5.28 22.40 15.86
N GLY A 239 -5.65 23.48 15.18
CA GLY A 239 -4.77 24.33 14.40
C GLY A 239 -3.73 25.02 15.29
N THR A 240 -2.51 24.50 15.27
CA THR A 240 -1.31 25.33 15.35
C THR A 240 -0.35 24.91 14.24
N VAL A 241 -0.29 25.77 13.24
CA VAL A 241 0.69 25.86 12.15
C VAL A 241 2.12 25.80 12.70
#